data_AF-A0A150JBR0-F1
#
_entry.id   AF-A0A150JBR0-F1
#
_cell.length_a   1.000
_cell.length_b   1.000
_cell.length_c   1.000
_cell.angle_alpha   90.00
_cell.angle_beta   90.00
_cell.angle_gamma   90.00
#
_symmetry.space_group_name_H-M   'P 1'
#
loop_
_entity.id
_entity.type
_entity.pdbx_description
1 polymer ?
#
loop_
_entity_poly.entity_id
_entity_poly.type
_entity_poly.pdbx_seq_one_letter_code
_entity_poly.pdbx_strand_id
1 'polypeptide(L)'
;MEIEIFKKDEKELRFLVRGISVPLVNALRRIFISEMPSIAVDYLKFYKNNSPVFDEIIAHRVGLIPLNNASEIYITPEECGCREGCEKCSVTLSLEKIGPCTVYSKDLVSGDSDIYPIFEDIPITKLGEGQELKFDAVARIGTAEDHAKWQVSNAGYKFVPKIDFDLDKCDACDECVSKCPKNILYKEKDQIKFKNIYECTMCRACEEVCEQEVIKISYENDAFIFFVESYLNMNINDLVSKALDLMSKKLEDLNNLVENI
;
A
#
# COMPACT_ATOMS: atom_id res chain seq x y z
N MET A 1 -16.62 -14.29 -14.07
CA MET A 1 -15.94 -13.50 -13.04
C MET A 1 -16.94 -12.48 -12.53
N GLU A 2 -17.19 -12.46 -11.23
CA GLU A 2 -18.14 -11.54 -10.60
C GLU A 2 -17.39 -10.65 -9.61
N ILE A 3 -17.68 -9.36 -9.60
CA ILE A 3 -17.04 -8.38 -8.72
C ILE A 3 -18.12 -7.62 -7.96
N GLU A 4 -17.97 -7.53 -6.64
CA GLU A 4 -18.85 -6.76 -5.76
C GLU A 4 -18.00 -5.79 -4.92
N ILE A 5 -18.26 -4.50 -5.00
CA ILE A 5 -17.50 -3.48 -4.26
C ILE A 5 -18.12 -3.29 -2.88
N PHE A 6 -17.35 -3.53 -1.82
CA PHE A 6 -17.77 -3.28 -0.45
C PHE A 6 -17.46 -1.86 0.02
N LYS A 7 -16.31 -1.32 -0.39
CA LYS A 7 -15.86 0.03 -0.04
C LYS A 7 -15.01 0.60 -1.17
N LYS A 8 -15.24 1.88 -1.49
CA LYS A 8 -14.40 2.64 -2.42
C LYS A 8 -14.39 4.10 -2.00
N ASP A 9 -13.22 4.60 -1.63
CA ASP A 9 -12.95 6.02 -1.39
C ASP A 9 -11.64 6.44 -2.10
N GLU A 10 -11.11 7.64 -1.84
CA GLU A 10 -9.89 8.11 -2.50
C GLU A 10 -8.64 7.28 -2.15
N LYS A 11 -8.65 6.64 -0.97
CA LYS A 11 -7.51 5.92 -0.39
C LYS A 11 -7.67 4.41 -0.48
N GLU A 12 -8.88 3.90 -0.29
CA GLU A 12 -9.14 2.46 -0.08
C GLU A 12 -10.16 1.92 -1.08
N LEU A 13 -9.86 0.74 -1.62
CA LEU A 13 -10.80 -0.09 -2.36
C LEU A 13 -10.83 -1.49 -1.74
N ARG A 14 -12.03 -1.93 -1.39
CA ARG A 14 -12.32 -3.27 -0.91
C ARG A 14 -13.43 -3.88 -1.74
N PHE A 15 -13.16 -5.05 -2.31
CA PHE A 15 -14.10 -5.74 -3.19
C PHE A 15 -13.99 -7.25 -3.03
N LEU A 16 -15.09 -7.93 -3.32
CA LEU A 16 -15.15 -9.37 -3.52
C LEU A 16 -14.97 -9.69 -5.00
N VAL A 17 -14.23 -10.74 -5.30
CA VAL A 17 -14.07 -11.29 -6.66
C VAL A 17 -14.27 -12.81 -6.64
N ARG A 18 -15.14 -13.32 -7.52
CA ARG A 18 -15.43 -14.76 -7.72
C ARG A 18 -15.03 -15.25 -9.10
N GLY A 19 -14.67 -16.53 -9.19
CA GLY A 19 -14.23 -17.18 -10.42
C GLY A 19 -12.83 -16.75 -10.87
N ILE A 20 -11.94 -16.51 -9.91
CA ILE A 20 -10.54 -16.14 -10.16
C ILE A 20 -9.60 -17.13 -9.45
N SER A 21 -8.42 -17.37 -10.02
CA SER A 21 -7.43 -18.28 -9.44
C SER A 21 -6.51 -17.58 -8.44
N VAL A 22 -6.01 -18.31 -7.45
CA VAL A 22 -5.03 -17.80 -6.46
C VAL A 22 -3.81 -17.16 -7.14
N PRO A 23 -3.19 -17.75 -8.19
CA PRO A 23 -2.06 -17.12 -8.86
C PRO A 23 -2.39 -15.74 -9.45
N LEU A 24 -3.58 -15.57 -10.04
CA LEU A 24 -3.96 -14.32 -10.68
C LEU A 24 -4.23 -13.22 -9.65
N VAL A 25 -4.94 -13.54 -8.56
CA VAL A 25 -5.18 -12.60 -7.44
C VAL A 25 -3.86 -12.18 -6.80
N ASN A 26 -2.95 -13.13 -6.60
CA ASN A 26 -1.64 -12.82 -6.02
C ASN A 26 -0.75 -12.02 -6.96
N ALA A 27 -0.83 -12.25 -8.28
CA ALA A 27 -0.13 -11.43 -9.27
C ALA A 27 -0.61 -9.98 -9.19
N LEU A 28 -1.92 -9.75 -9.14
CA LEU A 28 -2.49 -8.41 -8.96
C LEU A 28 -2.02 -7.75 -7.64
N ARG A 29 -1.99 -8.52 -6.54
CA ARG A 29 -1.45 -8.04 -5.25
C ARG A 29 0.03 -7.63 -5.35
N ARG A 30 0.84 -8.41 -6.06
CA ARG A 30 2.27 -8.09 -6.28
C ARG A 30 2.45 -6.82 -7.09
N ILE A 31 1.64 -6.62 -8.12
CA ILE A 31 1.67 -5.40 -8.93
C ILE A 31 1.43 -4.17 -8.06
N PHE A 32 0.37 -4.17 -7.24
CA PHE A 32 0.05 -3.05 -6.35
C PHE A 32 1.18 -2.69 -5.36
N ILE A 33 1.87 -3.70 -4.82
CA ILE A 33 2.87 -3.49 -3.76
C ILE A 33 4.25 -3.16 -4.33
N SER A 34 4.68 -3.87 -5.37
CA SER A 34 6.10 -3.89 -5.76
C SER A 34 6.37 -3.24 -7.11
N GLU A 35 5.43 -3.34 -8.06
CA GLU A 35 5.71 -3.02 -9.47
C GLU A 35 5.20 -1.64 -9.88
N MET A 36 4.49 -0.95 -8.99
CA MET A 36 4.02 0.40 -9.25
C MET A 36 5.17 1.40 -9.30
N PRO A 37 5.31 2.17 -10.40
CA PRO A 37 6.31 3.22 -10.46
C PRO A 37 5.89 4.43 -9.62
N SER A 38 6.86 5.00 -8.93
CA SER A 38 6.69 6.19 -8.10
C SER A 38 7.95 7.04 -8.12
N ILE A 39 7.81 8.32 -7.78
CA ILE A 39 8.94 9.21 -7.56
C ILE A 39 9.29 9.26 -6.07
N ALA A 40 10.56 9.09 -5.74
CA ALA A 40 11.07 9.20 -4.38
C ALA A 40 12.50 9.76 -4.38
N VAL A 41 12.93 10.33 -3.25
CA VAL A 41 14.28 10.85 -3.10
C VAL A 41 15.30 9.71 -3.16
N ASP A 42 16.28 9.85 -4.05
CA ASP A 42 17.31 8.85 -4.29
C ASP A 42 18.58 9.11 -3.47
N TYR A 43 19.10 10.33 -3.55
CA TYR A 43 20.27 10.75 -2.78
C TYR A 43 20.20 12.22 -2.43
N LEU A 44 20.98 12.60 -1.41
CA LEU A 44 21.10 13.97 -0.94
C LEU A 44 22.53 14.47 -1.19
N LYS A 45 22.65 15.75 -1.58
CA LYS A 45 23.91 16.50 -1.63
C LYS A 45 23.90 17.49 -0.48
N PHE A 46 24.61 17.18 0.59
CA PHE A 46 24.73 18.08 1.76
C PHE A 46 25.73 19.19 1.48
N TYR A 47 25.33 20.43 1.78
CA TYR A 47 26.23 21.61 1.79
C TYR A 47 26.57 22.02 3.22
N LYS A 48 25.61 21.86 4.14
CA LYS A 48 25.78 22.15 5.56
C LYS A 48 24.86 21.26 6.39
N ASN A 49 25.42 20.57 7.38
CA ASN A 49 24.66 19.97 8.46
C ASN A 49 25.44 20.11 9.77
N ASN A 50 24.98 20.97 10.67
CA ASN A 50 25.43 20.99 12.07
C ASN A 50 24.23 20.77 13.02
N SER A 51 23.17 20.14 12.50
CA SER A 51 22.02 19.68 13.28
C SER A 51 22.40 18.55 14.24
N PRO A 52 21.52 18.14 15.18
CA PRO A 52 21.82 17.02 16.07
C PRO A 52 21.69 15.64 15.40
N VAL A 53 21.31 15.58 14.12
CA VAL A 53 21.08 14.33 13.37
C VAL A 53 22.11 14.22 12.25
N PHE A 54 22.78 13.07 12.17
CA PHE A 54 23.78 12.77 11.15
C PHE A 54 23.18 12.69 9.73
N ASP A 55 24.00 12.96 8.73
CA ASP A 55 23.63 13.02 7.31
C ASP A 55 22.88 11.77 6.84
N GLU A 56 23.34 10.58 7.23
CA GLU A 56 22.75 9.30 6.82
C GLU A 56 21.33 9.13 7.35
N ILE A 57 21.06 9.61 8.57
CA ILE A 57 19.74 9.54 9.19
C ILE A 57 18.80 10.56 8.55
N ILE A 58 19.29 11.76 8.22
CA ILE A 58 18.51 12.75 7.46
C ILE A 58 18.20 12.20 6.07
N ALA A 59 19.18 11.64 5.37
CA ALA A 59 19.00 11.04 4.05
C ALA A 59 17.97 9.90 4.07
N HIS A 60 18.04 9.02 5.07
CA HIS A 60 17.05 7.95 5.24
C HIS A 60 15.64 8.50 5.48
N ARG A 61 15.48 9.51 6.35
CA ARG A 61 14.18 10.13 6.63
C ARG A 61 13.60 10.82 5.40
N VAL A 62 14.41 11.61 4.71
CA VAL A 62 14.01 12.34 3.50
C VAL A 62 13.67 11.36 2.36
N GLY A 63 14.42 10.26 2.24
CA GLY A 63 14.14 9.17 1.31
C GLY A 63 12.77 8.52 1.48
N LEU A 64 12.18 8.58 2.68
CA LEU A 64 10.87 8.02 3.00
C LEU A 64 9.73 9.06 2.99
N ILE A 65 10.02 10.33 2.68
CA ILE A 65 8.96 11.34 2.51
C ILE A 65 8.22 11.03 1.21
N PRO A 66 6.92 10.74 1.26
CA PRO A 66 6.15 10.48 0.05
C PRO A 66 5.98 11.77 -0.75
N LEU A 67 6.33 11.69 -2.04
CA LEU A 67 6.09 12.75 -3.03
C LEU A 67 4.85 12.42 -3.85
N ASN A 68 4.14 13.41 -4.38
CA ASN A 68 3.00 13.14 -5.25
C ASN A 68 3.47 12.37 -6.50
N ASN A 69 2.68 11.40 -6.96
CA ASN A 69 3.10 10.51 -8.02
C ASN A 69 2.90 11.18 -9.39
N ALA A 70 3.92 11.88 -9.89
CA ALA A 70 3.94 12.35 -11.27
C ALA A 70 4.69 11.38 -12.20
N SER A 71 4.40 10.09 -12.08
CA SER A 71 4.97 9.04 -12.94
C SER A 71 4.59 9.15 -14.43
N GLU A 72 3.78 10.13 -14.82
CA GLU A 72 3.54 10.48 -16.22
C GLU A 72 4.52 11.53 -16.76
N ILE A 73 5.20 12.26 -15.88
CA ILE A 73 6.11 13.36 -16.24
C ILE A 73 7.54 12.84 -16.46
N TYR A 74 7.94 11.83 -15.68
CA TYR A 74 9.32 11.34 -15.62
C TYR A 74 9.44 9.92 -16.17
N ILE A 75 10.52 9.68 -16.92
CA ILE A 75 10.91 8.34 -17.37
C ILE A 75 11.88 7.69 -16.38
N THR A 76 11.99 6.36 -16.43
CA THR A 76 12.94 5.65 -15.57
C THR A 76 14.40 5.96 -15.96
N PRO A 77 15.37 5.87 -15.03
CA PRO A 77 16.78 6.02 -15.35
C PRO A 77 17.26 5.06 -16.45
N GLU A 78 16.71 3.84 -16.50
CA GLU A 78 16.99 2.82 -17.51
C GLU A 78 16.56 3.27 -18.90
N GLU A 79 15.36 3.84 -19.02
CA GLU A 79 14.84 4.40 -20.28
C GLU A 79 15.60 5.66 -20.71
N CYS A 80 16.08 6.45 -19.74
CA CYS A 80 16.90 7.64 -20.01
C CYS A 80 18.32 7.31 -20.51
N GLY A 81 18.90 6.20 -20.05
CA GLY A 81 20.31 5.88 -20.27
C GLY A 81 21.29 6.81 -19.52
N CYS A 82 20.81 7.55 -18.52
CA CYS A 82 21.57 8.57 -17.80
C CYS A 82 21.74 8.20 -16.31
N ARG A 83 22.98 8.27 -15.78
CA ARG A 83 23.29 7.83 -14.40
C ARG A 83 23.15 8.92 -13.34
N GLU A 84 23.46 10.16 -13.69
CA GLU A 84 23.48 11.29 -12.75
C GLU A 84 22.14 12.00 -12.60
N GLY A 85 21.16 11.67 -13.44
CA GLY A 85 19.87 12.34 -13.50
C GLY A 85 19.88 13.53 -14.46
N CYS A 86 18.78 13.72 -15.19
CA CYS A 86 18.54 14.90 -16.03
C CYS A 86 17.10 15.37 -15.81
N GLU A 87 16.72 16.46 -16.47
CA GLU A 87 15.37 17.04 -16.39
C GLU A 87 14.25 16.06 -16.78
N LYS A 88 14.55 14.98 -17.51
CA LYS A 88 13.56 13.97 -17.94
C LYS A 88 13.35 12.84 -16.92
N CYS A 89 14.31 12.57 -16.03
CA CYS A 89 14.27 11.40 -15.15
C CYS A 89 14.51 11.74 -13.67
N SER A 90 14.74 13.02 -13.36
CA SER A 90 14.98 13.46 -12.00
C SER A 90 14.56 14.89 -11.77
N VAL A 91 14.21 15.18 -10.53
CA VAL A 91 13.93 16.53 -10.01
C VAL A 91 14.74 16.77 -8.76
N THR A 92 15.11 18.03 -8.52
CA THR A 92 15.83 18.42 -7.29
C THR A 92 14.88 19.19 -6.37
N LEU A 93 14.85 18.80 -5.09
CA LEU A 93 14.21 19.53 -4.01
C LEU A 93 15.28 20.09 -3.07
N SER A 94 15.35 21.41 -2.92
CA SER A 94 16.31 22.08 -2.06
C SER A 94 15.73 22.37 -0.68
N LEU A 95 16.54 22.23 0.36
CA LEU A 95 16.19 22.60 1.72
C LEU A 95 17.29 23.46 2.33
N GLU A 96 16.91 24.61 2.89
CA GLU A 96 17.79 25.50 3.64
C GLU A 96 17.05 26.10 4.84
N LYS A 97 17.51 25.79 6.06
CA LYS A 97 16.92 26.30 7.30
C LYS A 97 17.98 26.58 8.36
N ILE A 98 17.74 27.63 9.14
CA ILE A 98 18.52 28.00 10.33
C ILE A 98 17.58 28.00 11.53
N GLY A 99 18.01 27.38 12.63
CA GLY A 99 17.26 27.26 13.87
C GLY A 99 17.33 28.52 14.75
N PRO A 100 16.48 28.60 15.79
CA PRO A 100 15.73 27.48 16.36
C PRO A 100 14.39 27.23 15.65
N CYS A 101 14.20 26.03 15.10
CA CYS A 101 12.94 25.60 14.46
C CYS A 101 12.86 24.07 14.31
N THR A 102 11.67 23.54 14.00
CA THR A 102 11.53 22.17 13.48
C THR A 102 11.48 22.27 11.96
N VAL A 103 12.29 21.46 11.29
CA VAL A 103 12.31 21.32 9.83
C VAL A 103 11.28 20.26 9.45
N TYR A 104 10.36 20.60 8.56
CA TYR A 104 9.29 19.73 8.08
C TYR A 104 9.44 19.43 6.58
N SER A 105 8.69 18.46 6.08
CA SER A 105 8.63 18.12 4.66
C SER A 105 8.25 19.31 3.78
N LYS A 106 7.32 20.18 4.19
CA LYS A 106 6.98 21.41 3.44
C LYS A 106 8.13 22.39 3.21
N ASP A 107 9.24 22.23 3.94
CA ASP A 107 10.42 23.06 3.76
C ASP A 107 11.31 22.58 2.58
N LEU A 108 10.97 21.45 1.95
CA LEU A 108 11.54 21.00 0.68
C LEU A 108 10.94 21.81 -0.46
N VAL A 109 11.75 22.63 -1.11
CA VAL A 109 11.35 23.44 -2.26
C VAL A 109 11.76 22.73 -3.54
N SER A 110 10.79 22.27 -4.32
CA SER A 110 11.04 21.57 -5.58
C SER A 110 11.37 22.52 -6.74
N GLY A 111 12.28 22.10 -7.61
CA GLY A 111 12.53 22.75 -8.90
C GLY A 111 11.41 22.53 -9.93
N ASP A 112 10.53 21.56 -9.68
CA ASP A 112 9.31 21.31 -10.44
C ASP A 112 8.09 21.46 -9.51
N SER A 113 7.20 22.41 -9.80
CA SER A 113 6.01 22.66 -8.99
C SER A 113 5.03 21.49 -8.97
N ASP A 114 5.12 20.60 -9.96
CA ASP A 114 4.30 19.39 -10.03
C ASP A 114 4.84 18.27 -9.15
N ILE A 115 6.01 18.44 -8.51
CA ILE A 115 6.57 17.49 -7.53
C ILE A 115 6.67 18.15 -6.16
N TYR A 116 5.96 17.60 -5.17
CA TYR A 116 5.94 18.09 -3.81
C TYR A 116 5.63 16.98 -2.81
N PRO A 117 6.03 17.13 -1.54
CA PRO A 117 5.63 16.22 -0.47
C PRO A 117 4.12 16.22 -0.27
N ILE A 118 3.48 15.05 -0.31
CA ILE A 118 2.01 14.96 -0.15
C ILE A 118 1.53 15.28 1.27
N PHE A 119 2.43 15.17 2.25
CA PHE A 119 2.20 15.57 3.63
C PHE A 119 3.20 16.67 3.98
N GLU A 120 2.70 17.82 4.39
CA GLU A 120 3.49 19.03 4.67
C GLU A 120 4.15 19.03 6.07
N ASP A 121 3.66 18.18 6.98
CA ASP A 121 3.94 18.22 8.41
C ASP A 121 4.82 17.04 8.89
N ILE A 122 5.46 16.30 7.98
CA ILE A 122 6.40 15.23 8.35
C ILE A 122 7.67 15.88 8.93
N PRO A 123 8.01 15.65 10.21
CA PRO A 123 9.21 16.23 10.78
C PRO A 123 10.46 15.55 10.23
N ILE A 124 11.46 16.33 9.82
CA ILE A 124 12.78 15.85 9.37
C ILE A 124 13.78 15.90 10.52
N THR A 125 13.95 17.05 11.15
CA THR A 125 14.83 17.24 12.31
C THR A 125 14.44 18.50 13.09
N LYS A 126 14.99 18.66 14.28
CA LYS A 126 14.86 19.90 15.08
C LYS A 126 16.21 20.60 15.14
N LEU A 127 16.23 21.88 14.79
CA LEU A 127 17.39 22.75 14.87
C LEU A 127 17.32 23.60 16.14
N GLY A 128 18.40 23.61 16.89
CA GLY A 128 18.67 24.58 17.96
C GLY A 128 19.14 25.92 17.40
N GLU A 129 19.38 26.88 18.28
CA GLU A 129 19.87 28.20 17.91
C GLU A 129 21.23 28.13 17.20
N GLY A 130 21.32 28.75 16.02
CA GLY A 130 22.54 28.75 15.19
C GLY A 130 22.85 27.43 14.46
N GLN A 131 22.02 26.39 14.62
CA GLN A 131 22.11 25.19 13.78
C GLN A 131 21.46 25.44 12.42
N GLU A 132 22.02 24.83 11.39
CA GLU A 132 21.73 25.01 9.97
C GLU A 132 21.70 23.64 9.30
N LEU A 133 20.72 23.48 8.43
CA LEU A 133 20.60 22.33 7.54
C LEU A 133 20.40 22.84 6.11
N LYS A 134 21.32 22.44 5.23
CA LYS A 134 21.32 22.82 3.81
C LYS A 134 21.71 21.63 2.93
N PHE A 135 20.80 21.19 2.08
CA PHE A 135 21.04 20.11 1.12
C PHE A 135 20.15 20.21 -0.11
N ASP A 136 20.55 19.52 -1.18
CA ASP A 136 19.70 19.20 -2.32
C ASP A 136 19.33 17.71 -2.30
N ALA A 137 18.04 17.40 -2.39
CA ALA A 137 17.52 16.05 -2.52
C ALA A 137 17.15 15.78 -3.98
N VAL A 138 17.77 14.78 -4.60
CA VAL A 138 17.47 14.39 -5.98
C VAL A 138 16.47 13.24 -5.96
N ALA A 139 15.28 13.45 -6.53
CA ALA A 139 14.23 12.44 -6.64
C ALA A 139 14.14 11.86 -8.05
N ARG A 140 13.83 10.56 -8.13
CA ARG A 140 13.79 9.77 -9.37
C ARG A 140 12.65 8.76 -9.34
N ILE A 141 12.20 8.35 -10.53
CA ILE A 141 11.26 7.24 -10.69
C ILE A 141 11.95 5.92 -10.39
N GLY A 142 11.27 5.05 -9.64
CA GLY A 142 11.67 3.68 -9.37
C GLY A 142 10.49 2.83 -8.93
N THR A 143 10.76 1.57 -8.61
CA THR A 143 9.74 0.62 -8.14
C THR A 143 10.10 0.07 -6.76
N ALA A 144 9.11 -0.51 -6.08
CA ALA A 144 9.34 -1.16 -4.80
C ALA A 144 10.05 -2.52 -4.91
N GLU A 145 10.29 -3.03 -6.13
CA GLU A 145 11.22 -4.14 -6.35
C GLU A 145 12.67 -3.72 -6.02
N ASP A 146 13.04 -2.47 -6.32
CA ASP A 146 14.37 -1.93 -6.06
C ASP A 146 14.53 -1.46 -4.62
N HIS A 147 13.57 -0.70 -4.09
CA HIS A 147 13.56 -0.24 -2.71
C HIS A 147 12.15 0.14 -2.24
N ALA A 148 11.80 -0.22 -1.00
CA ALA A 148 10.48 0.02 -0.42
C ALA A 148 10.04 1.51 -0.36
N LYS A 149 10.97 2.46 -0.56
CA LYS A 149 10.67 3.90 -0.62
C LYS A 149 9.77 4.29 -1.81
N TRP A 150 9.76 3.47 -2.85
CA TRP A 150 8.91 3.65 -4.03
C TRP A 150 7.55 2.96 -3.91
N GLN A 151 7.25 2.28 -2.80
CA GLN A 151 5.96 1.67 -2.58
C GLN A 151 4.88 2.74 -2.42
N VAL A 152 3.83 2.67 -3.24
CA VAL A 152 2.71 3.66 -3.24
C VAL A 152 1.41 3.13 -2.67
N SER A 153 1.33 1.82 -2.42
CA SER A 153 0.14 1.20 -1.89
C SER A 153 0.45 -0.05 -1.08
N ASN A 154 -0.49 -0.40 -0.22
CA ASN A 154 -0.54 -1.71 0.41
C ASN A 154 -1.71 -2.50 -0.18
N ALA A 155 -1.55 -3.80 -0.36
CA ALA A 155 -2.61 -4.66 -0.87
C ALA A 155 -2.60 -6.02 -0.17
N GLY A 156 -3.78 -6.60 -0.05
CA GLY A 156 -3.95 -7.90 0.56
C GLY A 156 -5.23 -8.55 0.09
N TYR A 157 -5.31 -9.85 0.24
CA TYR A 157 -6.54 -10.57 0.00
C TYR A 157 -6.69 -11.69 1.00
N LYS A 158 -7.93 -12.11 1.21
CA LYS A 158 -8.27 -13.33 1.93
C LYS A 158 -9.33 -14.09 1.15
N PHE A 159 -9.41 -15.40 1.35
CA PHE A 159 -10.53 -16.16 0.81
C PHE A 159 -11.84 -15.68 1.42
N VAL A 160 -12.93 -15.83 0.67
CA VAL A 160 -14.28 -15.65 1.22
C VAL A 160 -14.53 -16.75 2.25
N PRO A 161 -14.82 -16.38 3.51
CA PRO A 161 -15.05 -17.36 4.57
C PRO A 161 -16.38 -18.09 4.34
N LYS A 162 -16.35 -19.41 4.51
CA LYS A 162 -17.54 -20.26 4.51
C LYS A 162 -17.74 -20.81 5.92
N ILE A 163 -18.92 -20.59 6.49
CA ILE A 163 -19.30 -21.09 7.81
C ILE A 163 -20.42 -22.09 7.61
N ASP A 164 -20.11 -23.38 7.77
CA ASP A 164 -21.14 -24.42 7.83
C ASP A 164 -21.63 -24.49 9.29
N PHE A 165 -22.94 -24.37 9.51
CA PHE A 165 -23.56 -24.30 10.84
C PHE A 165 -24.73 -25.29 10.96
N ASP A 166 -24.66 -26.20 11.92
CA ASP A 166 -25.72 -27.18 12.19
C ASP A 166 -26.70 -26.65 13.26
N LEU A 167 -27.85 -26.15 12.80
CA LEU A 167 -28.89 -25.56 13.67
C LEU A 167 -29.52 -26.60 14.60
N ASP A 168 -29.63 -27.86 14.18
CA ASP A 168 -30.41 -28.88 14.90
C ASP A 168 -29.67 -29.40 16.14
N LYS A 169 -28.34 -29.29 16.16
CA LYS A 169 -27.47 -29.69 17.28
C LYS A 169 -27.09 -28.54 18.20
N CYS A 170 -27.40 -27.30 17.84
CA CYS A 170 -26.99 -26.13 18.61
C CYS A 170 -27.87 -25.97 19.85
N ASP A 171 -27.25 -25.91 21.03
CA ASP A 171 -27.90 -25.66 22.33
C ASP A 171 -28.00 -24.17 22.68
N ALA A 172 -27.51 -23.29 21.81
CA ALA A 172 -27.43 -21.84 21.99
C ALA A 172 -26.73 -21.40 23.29
N CYS A 173 -25.70 -22.14 23.74
CA CYS A 173 -24.87 -21.84 24.91
C CYS A 173 -24.08 -20.51 24.85
N ASP A 174 -24.02 -19.85 23.69
CA ASP A 174 -23.40 -18.54 23.41
C ASP A 174 -21.88 -18.39 23.65
N GLU A 175 -21.17 -19.45 24.05
CA GLU A 175 -19.72 -19.40 24.24
C GLU A 175 -18.98 -18.91 22.98
N CYS A 176 -19.40 -19.37 21.81
CA CYS A 176 -18.84 -19.00 20.50
C CYS A 176 -18.98 -17.51 20.16
N VAL A 177 -19.97 -16.82 20.73
CA VAL A 177 -20.21 -15.38 20.54
C VAL A 177 -19.09 -14.58 21.17
N SER A 178 -18.74 -14.91 22.43
CA SER A 178 -17.70 -14.21 23.19
C SER A 178 -16.29 -14.38 22.61
N LYS A 179 -16.05 -15.45 21.85
CA LYS A 179 -14.74 -15.78 21.28
C LYS A 179 -14.50 -15.18 19.89
N CYS A 180 -15.53 -14.63 19.24
CA CYS A 180 -15.34 -14.03 17.92
C CYS A 180 -14.77 -12.60 18.04
N PRO A 181 -13.49 -12.35 17.67
CA PRO A 181 -12.88 -11.01 17.80
C PRO A 181 -13.52 -9.98 16.86
N LYS A 182 -14.25 -10.44 15.85
CA LYS A 182 -14.97 -9.61 14.87
C LYS A 182 -16.44 -9.43 15.19
N ASN A 183 -16.92 -9.99 16.30
CA ASN A 183 -18.32 -9.92 16.74
C ASN A 183 -19.32 -10.35 15.63
N ILE A 184 -19.00 -11.39 14.86
CA ILE A 184 -19.81 -11.86 13.73
C ILE A 184 -21.01 -12.65 14.22
N LEU A 185 -20.82 -13.46 15.27
CA LEU A 185 -21.87 -14.23 15.89
C LEU A 185 -22.59 -13.36 16.92
N TYR A 186 -23.90 -13.54 17.02
CA TYR A 186 -24.73 -12.94 18.08
C TYR A 186 -25.90 -13.86 18.41
N LYS A 187 -26.38 -13.79 19.65
CA LYS A 187 -27.55 -14.55 20.11
C LYS A 187 -28.80 -13.70 19.96
N GLU A 188 -29.81 -14.25 19.31
CA GLU A 188 -31.15 -13.66 19.23
C GLU A 188 -32.16 -14.70 19.72
N LYS A 189 -32.76 -14.44 20.90
CA LYS A 189 -33.56 -15.44 21.65
C LYS A 189 -32.71 -16.67 21.94
N ASP A 190 -33.12 -17.84 21.44
CA ASP A 190 -32.44 -19.13 21.62
C ASP A 190 -31.76 -19.61 20.33
N GLN A 191 -31.33 -18.68 19.46
CA GLN A 191 -30.61 -19.00 18.23
C GLN A 191 -29.36 -18.14 18.06
N ILE A 192 -28.28 -18.78 17.61
CA ILE A 192 -27.07 -18.10 17.19
C ILE A 192 -27.22 -17.67 15.73
N LYS A 193 -26.98 -16.39 15.45
CA LYS A 193 -27.04 -15.79 14.13
C LYS A 193 -25.71 -15.14 13.76
N PHE A 194 -25.54 -14.90 12.47
CA PHE A 194 -24.32 -14.34 11.89
C PHE A 194 -24.64 -13.01 11.22
N LYS A 195 -23.78 -12.01 11.42
CA LYS A 195 -23.80 -10.76 10.67
C LYS A 195 -22.48 -10.58 9.92
N ASN A 196 -22.57 -10.06 8.69
CA ASN A 196 -21.43 -9.71 7.86
C ASN A 196 -20.30 -10.76 7.87
N ILE A 197 -20.60 -11.97 7.38
CA ILE A 197 -19.67 -13.11 7.36
C ILE A 197 -18.33 -12.77 6.69
N TYR A 198 -18.33 -11.81 5.75
CA TYR A 198 -17.15 -11.32 5.04
C TYR A 198 -16.09 -10.67 5.96
N GLU A 199 -16.44 -10.30 7.19
CA GLU A 199 -15.48 -9.83 8.20
C GLU A 199 -14.72 -10.96 8.88
N CYS A 200 -15.14 -12.23 8.73
CA CYS A 200 -14.50 -13.36 9.38
C CYS A 200 -13.03 -13.45 8.95
N THR A 201 -12.14 -13.52 9.94
CA THR A 201 -10.70 -13.71 9.74
C THR A 201 -10.31 -15.19 9.73
N MET A 202 -11.30 -16.09 9.80
CA MET A 202 -11.10 -17.54 9.88
C MET A 202 -10.16 -17.97 11.01
N CYS A 203 -10.20 -17.25 12.14
CA CYS A 203 -9.36 -17.55 13.32
C CYS A 203 -9.74 -18.85 14.07
N ARG A 204 -10.87 -19.47 13.72
CA ARG A 204 -11.39 -20.73 14.30
C ARG A 204 -11.69 -20.74 15.80
N ALA A 205 -11.52 -19.63 16.51
CA ALA A 205 -11.85 -19.55 17.94
C ALA A 205 -13.31 -19.95 18.28
N CYS A 206 -14.28 -19.63 17.42
CA CYS A 206 -15.67 -20.05 17.63
C CYS A 206 -15.91 -21.53 17.31
N GLU A 207 -15.12 -22.13 16.42
CA GLU A 207 -15.15 -23.58 16.12
C GLU A 207 -14.49 -24.36 17.27
N GLU A 208 -13.35 -23.90 17.77
CA GLU A 208 -12.58 -24.55 18.83
C GLU A 208 -13.31 -24.61 20.19
N VAL A 209 -14.09 -23.58 20.52
CA VAL A 209 -14.85 -23.53 21.79
C VAL A 209 -16.18 -24.29 21.69
N CYS A 210 -16.62 -24.69 20.51
CA CYS A 210 -17.94 -25.29 20.32
C CYS A 210 -17.92 -26.79 20.64
N GLU A 211 -18.30 -27.15 21.87
CA GLU A 211 -18.35 -28.56 22.32
C GLU A 211 -19.28 -29.44 21.48
N GLN A 212 -20.34 -28.85 20.92
CA GLN A 212 -21.31 -29.54 20.06
C GLN A 212 -20.83 -29.74 18.61
N GLU A 213 -19.64 -29.22 18.27
CA GLU A 213 -19.03 -29.28 16.93
C GLU A 213 -19.97 -28.78 15.80
N VAL A 214 -20.87 -27.83 16.10
CA VAL A 214 -21.86 -27.35 15.12
C VAL A 214 -21.33 -26.30 14.16
N ILE A 215 -20.12 -25.78 14.41
CA ILE A 215 -19.50 -24.71 13.61
C ILE A 215 -18.30 -25.31 12.87
N LYS A 216 -18.30 -25.23 11.53
CA LYS A 216 -17.13 -25.54 10.72
C LYS A 216 -16.71 -24.34 9.88
N ILE A 217 -15.48 -23.87 10.06
CA ILE A 217 -14.92 -22.79 9.26
C ILE A 217 -14.07 -23.33 8.11
N SER A 218 -14.51 -23.03 6.89
CA SER A 218 -13.81 -23.28 5.64
C SER A 218 -13.80 -22.02 4.76
N TYR A 219 -13.49 -22.17 3.48
CA TYR A 219 -13.42 -21.06 2.53
C TYR A 219 -13.87 -21.48 1.13
N GLU A 220 -14.32 -20.52 0.34
CA GLU A 220 -14.58 -20.69 -1.10
C GLU A 220 -13.25 -20.67 -1.88
N ASN A 221 -13.00 -21.67 -2.73
CA ASN A 221 -11.68 -21.85 -3.38
C ASN A 221 -11.36 -20.82 -4.48
N ASP A 222 -12.38 -20.26 -5.11
CA ASP A 222 -12.28 -19.33 -6.25
C ASP A 222 -12.86 -17.95 -5.95
N ALA A 223 -13.01 -17.62 -4.65
CA ALA A 223 -13.58 -16.36 -4.19
C ALA A 223 -12.69 -15.67 -3.15
N PHE A 224 -12.45 -14.38 -3.36
CA PHE A 224 -11.53 -13.59 -2.54
C PHE A 224 -12.13 -12.25 -2.18
N ILE A 225 -11.83 -11.78 -0.97
CA ILE A 225 -12.03 -10.40 -0.55
C ILE A 225 -10.67 -9.73 -0.67
N PHE A 226 -10.57 -8.83 -1.64
CA PHE A 226 -9.38 -8.05 -1.92
C PHE A 226 -9.48 -6.68 -1.25
N PHE A 227 -8.36 -6.18 -0.79
CA PHE A 227 -8.21 -4.85 -0.25
C PHE A 227 -6.94 -4.23 -0.85
N VAL A 228 -7.05 -2.95 -1.23
CA VAL A 228 -5.92 -2.12 -1.62
C VAL A 228 -6.09 -0.75 -0.99
N GLU A 229 -5.01 -0.22 -0.44
CA GLU A 229 -4.95 1.08 0.21
C GLU A 229 -3.77 1.86 -0.35
N SER A 230 -4.05 3.00 -0.97
CA SER A 230 -3.07 3.94 -1.45
C SER A 230 -2.45 4.75 -0.32
N TYR A 231 -1.18 5.10 -0.47
CA TYR A 231 -0.48 6.07 0.38
C TYR A 231 -0.78 7.53 0.00
N LEU A 232 -1.74 7.75 -0.91
CA LEU A 232 -2.19 9.03 -1.44
C LEU A 232 -1.21 9.71 -2.43
N ASN A 233 -0.10 9.06 -2.75
CA ASN A 233 0.73 9.47 -3.88
C ASN A 233 -0.07 9.41 -5.20
N MET A 234 -1.05 8.51 -5.29
CA MET A 234 -1.96 8.29 -6.42
C MET A 234 -3.34 7.91 -5.88
N ASN A 235 -4.44 8.42 -6.45
CA ASN A 235 -5.77 8.02 -5.97
C ASN A 235 -6.08 6.54 -6.34
N ILE A 236 -7.10 5.96 -5.71
CA ILE A 236 -7.41 4.53 -5.89
C ILE A 236 -7.80 4.16 -7.34
N ASN A 237 -8.43 5.07 -8.09
CA ASN A 237 -8.87 4.79 -9.45
C ASN A 237 -7.69 4.67 -10.39
N ASP A 238 -6.78 5.63 -10.31
CA ASP A 238 -5.56 5.68 -11.11
C ASP A 238 -4.65 4.50 -10.76
N LEU A 239 -4.54 4.17 -9.46
CA LEU A 239 -3.78 3.03 -8.99
C LEU A 239 -4.31 1.71 -9.60
N VAL A 240 -5.63 1.51 -9.60
CA VAL A 240 -6.23 0.31 -10.17
C VAL A 240 -6.06 0.28 -11.69
N SER A 241 -6.30 1.39 -12.39
CA SER A 241 -6.12 1.46 -13.85
C SER A 241 -4.68 1.11 -14.23
N LYS A 242 -3.71 1.75 -13.57
CA LYS A 242 -2.29 1.52 -13.84
C LYS A 242 -1.86 0.09 -13.53
N ALA A 243 -2.46 -0.55 -12.52
CA ALA A 243 -2.17 -1.95 -12.21
C ALA A 243 -2.59 -2.88 -13.35
N LEU A 244 -3.77 -2.64 -13.91
CA LEU A 244 -4.32 -3.41 -15.02
C LEU A 244 -3.54 -3.16 -16.31
N ASP A 245 -3.09 -1.92 -16.54
CA ASP A 245 -2.24 -1.57 -17.68
C ASP A 245 -0.88 -2.27 -17.60
N LEU A 246 -0.24 -2.27 -16.41
CA LEU A 246 1.01 -3.00 -16.18
C LEU A 246 0.85 -4.51 -16.39
N MET A 247 -0.26 -5.08 -15.91
CA MET A 247 -0.58 -6.48 -16.13
C MET A 247 -0.73 -6.81 -17.62
N SER A 248 -1.46 -5.96 -18.35
CA SER A 248 -1.70 -6.13 -19.79
C SER A 248 -0.41 -6.02 -20.59
N LYS A 249 0.42 -5.00 -20.31
CA LYS A 249 1.74 -4.81 -20.92
C LYS A 249 2.64 -6.05 -20.75
N LYS A 250 2.67 -6.65 -19.55
CA LYS A 250 3.47 -7.87 -19.31
C LYS A 250 3.00 -9.06 -20.14
N LEU A 251 1.70 -9.19 -20.38
CA LEU A 251 1.14 -10.25 -21.23
C LEU A 251 1.48 -9.99 -22.71
N GLU A 252 1.42 -8.74 -23.15
CA GLU A 252 1.82 -8.33 -24.50
C GLU A 252 3.31 -8.57 -24.75
N ASP A 253 4.17 -8.17 -23.80
CA ASP A 253 5.62 -8.40 -23.85
C ASP A 253 5.93 -9.90 -23.97
N LEU A 254 5.23 -10.73 -23.19
CA LEU A 254 5.37 -12.19 -23.28
C LEU A 254 4.92 -12.73 -24.64
N ASN A 255 3.79 -12.26 -25.16
CA ASN A 255 3.29 -12.68 -26.47
C ASN A 255 4.29 -12.33 -27.58
N ASN A 256 4.83 -11.11 -27.57
CA ASN A 256 5.84 -10.67 -28.51
C ASN A 256 7.12 -11.51 -28.43
N LEU A 257 7.56 -11.89 -27.24
CA LEU A 257 8.72 -12.78 -27.08
C LEU A 257 8.47 -14.16 -27.66
N VAL A 258 7.25 -14.70 -27.53
CA VAL A 258 6.89 -16.01 -28.09
C VAL A 258 6.78 -15.96 -29.61
N GLU A 259 6.23 -14.90 -30.19
CA GLU A 259 6.12 -14.73 -31.65
C GLU A 259 7.47 -14.56 -32.36
N ASN A 260 8.49 -14.09 -31.63
CA ASN A 260 9.84 -13.88 -32.15
C ASN A 260 10.80 -15.07 -31.93
N ILE A 261 10.30 -16.21 -31.41
CA ILE A 261 11.03 -17.49 -31.29
C ILE A 261 10.74 -18.36 -32.51
#